data_AF-A0A6G1K6R9-F1
#
_entry.id   AF-A0A6G1K6R9-F1
#
_cell.length_a   1.000
_cell.length_b   1.000
_cell.length_c   1.000
_cell.angle_alpha   90.00
_cell.angle_beta   90.00
_cell.angle_gamma   90.00
#
_symmetry.space_group_name_H-M   'P 1'
#
loop_
_entity.id
_entity.type
_entity.pdbx_description
1 polymer ?
#
loop_
_entity_poly.entity_id
_entity_poly.type
_entity_poly.pdbx_seq_one_letter_code
_entity_poly.pdbx_strand_id
1 'polypeptide(L)'
;QNFLKGQTILPLQSSPVPVPRVYALFQDTTENGTSCSYILMEHIRGFALSSLCPSINAMAKKAVAFRFCVVFDSMCTLKSPRGYCSVGRGGLPNGLFWTDLSHPYAGPFETEAELYSAVVTKYAANAPYKGKANYYAHAFKGSF
;
A
#
# COMPACT_ATOMS: atom_id res chain seq x y z
N GLN A 1 1.00 -6.65 10.73
CA GLN A 1 0.98 -5.48 9.81
C GLN A 1 2.36 -4.82 9.67
N ASN A 2 3.10 -4.54 10.76
CA ASN A 2 4.41 -3.88 10.67
C ASN A 2 5.47 -4.71 9.94
N PHE A 3 5.46 -6.03 10.08
CA PHE A 3 6.41 -6.89 9.36
C PHE A 3 6.31 -6.73 7.82
N LEU A 4 5.08 -6.72 7.28
CA LEU A 4 4.83 -6.49 5.86
C LEU A 4 5.30 -5.10 5.41
N LYS A 5 5.06 -4.06 6.22
CA LYS A 5 5.57 -2.70 5.92
C LYS A 5 7.10 -2.71 5.79
N GLY A 6 7.79 -3.40 6.70
CA GLY A 6 9.24 -3.56 6.66
C GLY A 6 9.72 -4.25 5.38
N GLN A 7 9.09 -5.37 5.00
CA GLN A 7 9.40 -6.09 3.77
C GLN A 7 9.17 -5.25 2.50
N THR A 8 8.17 -4.37 2.49
CA THR A 8 7.93 -3.44 1.36
C THR A 8 9.02 -2.38 1.23
N ILE A 9 9.63 -1.94 2.33
CA ILE A 9 10.67 -0.89 2.30
C ILE A 9 12.01 -1.43 1.80
N LEU A 10 12.36 -2.68 2.12
CA LEU A 10 13.64 -3.30 1.72
C LEU A 10 13.98 -3.17 0.22
N PRO A 11 13.10 -3.53 -0.74
CA PRO A 11 13.40 -3.37 -2.17
C PRO A 11 13.50 -1.90 -2.60
N LEU A 12 12.84 -0.98 -1.89
CA LEU A 12 12.86 0.45 -2.22
C LEU A 12 14.18 1.13 -1.84
N GLN A 13 14.99 0.55 -0.94
CA GLN A 13 16.29 1.11 -0.56
C GLN A 13 17.32 1.10 -1.70
N SER A 14 17.11 0.25 -2.71
CA SER A 14 17.94 0.22 -3.92
C SER A 14 17.39 1.12 -5.04
N SER A 15 16.35 1.89 -4.76
CA SER A 15 15.66 2.76 -5.71
C SER A 15 15.97 4.25 -5.45
N PRO A 16 15.66 5.16 -6.39
CA PRO A 16 15.84 6.60 -6.17
C PRO A 16 14.83 7.20 -5.18
N VAL A 17 13.86 6.42 -4.71
CA VAL A 17 12.83 6.87 -3.77
C VAL A 17 13.45 7.03 -2.37
N PRO A 18 13.34 8.21 -1.74
CA PRO A 18 13.87 8.42 -0.40
C PRO A 18 13.05 7.61 0.62
N VAL A 19 13.65 6.54 1.14
CA VAL A 19 13.08 5.70 2.20
C VAL A 19 14.08 5.54 3.36
N PRO A 20 13.61 5.41 4.62
CA PRO A 20 14.49 5.12 5.74
C PRO A 20 15.21 3.78 5.56
N ARG A 21 16.48 3.71 5.96
CA ARG A 21 17.19 2.43 6.04
C ARG A 21 16.57 1.55 7.12
N VAL A 22 16.34 0.29 6.80
CA VAL A 22 15.84 -0.74 7.70
C VAL A 22 17.04 -1.52 8.22
N TYR A 23 17.23 -1.53 9.53
CA TYR A 23 18.33 -2.23 10.19
C TYR A 23 17.94 -3.65 10.59
N ALA A 24 16.71 -3.83 11.08
CA ALA A 24 16.21 -5.13 11.50
C ALA A 24 14.69 -5.22 11.43
N LEU A 25 14.19 -6.43 11.16
CA LEU A 25 12.80 -6.83 11.32
C LEU A 25 12.76 -7.97 12.32
N PHE A 26 11.95 -7.86 13.37
CA PHE A 26 11.81 -8.92 14.35
C PHE A 26 10.36 -9.02 14.83
N GLN A 27 10.04 -10.21 15.32
CA GLN A 27 8.73 -10.54 15.87
C GLN A 27 8.94 -11.08 17.27
N ASP A 28 8.17 -10.57 18.22
CA ASP A 28 8.22 -11.00 19.61
C ASP A 28 6.81 -11.37 20.07
N THR A 29 6.71 -12.35 20.96
CA THR A 29 5.43 -12.78 21.52
C THR A 29 5.28 -12.17 22.90
N THR A 30 4.27 -11.31 23.06
CA THR A 30 4.00 -10.71 24.36
C THR A 30 3.52 -11.76 25.36
N GLU A 31 3.56 -11.43 26.65
CA GLU A 31 3.10 -12.29 27.74
C GLU A 31 1.66 -12.81 27.54
N ASN A 32 0.83 -12.06 26.80
CA ASN A 32 -0.55 -12.41 26.47
C ASN A 32 -0.67 -13.33 25.24
N GLY A 33 0.44 -13.91 24.75
CA GLY A 33 0.48 -14.77 23.57
C GLY A 33 0.27 -14.03 22.23
N THR A 34 0.32 -12.70 22.23
CA THR A 34 0.10 -11.90 21.01
C THR A 34 1.43 -11.62 20.33
N SER A 35 1.59 -12.02 19.07
CA SER A 35 2.79 -11.72 18.30
C SER A 35 2.81 -10.27 17.80
N CYS A 36 3.79 -9.50 18.28
CA CYS A 36 4.06 -8.13 17.88
C CYS A 36 5.22 -8.10 16.87
N SER A 37 5.06 -7.34 15.78
CA SER A 37 6.15 -7.13 14.81
C SER A 37 6.74 -5.73 14.96
N TYR A 38 8.07 -5.67 14.95
CA TYR A 38 8.86 -4.46 15.08
C TYR A 38 9.72 -4.24 13.85
N ILE A 39 9.92 -2.96 13.51
CA ILE A 39 10.82 -2.52 12.45
C ILE A 39 11.80 -1.54 13.08
N LEU A 40 13.07 -1.89 13.09
CA LEU A 40 14.13 -0.97 13.46
C LEU A 40 14.60 -0.25 12.19
N MET A 41 14.41 1.07 12.13
CA MET A 41 14.73 1.87 10.96
C MET A 41 15.45 3.17 11.33
N GLU A 42 16.09 3.78 10.33
CA GLU A 42 16.77 5.06 10.42
C GLU A 42 15.85 6.16 10.93
N HIS A 43 16.35 6.93 11.90
CA HIS A 43 15.66 8.11 12.39
C HIS A 43 16.00 9.33 11.53
N ILE A 44 15.10 9.67 10.61
CA ILE A 44 15.23 10.86 9.77
C ILE A 44 14.88 12.09 10.60
N ARG A 45 15.88 12.95 10.86
CA ARG A 45 15.65 14.23 11.55
C ARG A 45 14.84 15.16 10.65
N GLY A 46 13.75 15.69 11.19
CA GLY A 46 12.91 16.64 10.49
C GLY A 46 11.69 17.02 11.31
N PHE A 47 10.88 17.91 10.75
CA PHE A 47 9.60 18.27 11.32
C PHE A 47 8.49 17.64 10.51
N ALA A 48 7.42 17.23 11.18
CA ALA A 48 6.21 16.78 10.50
C ALA A 48 5.67 17.92 9.64
N LEU A 49 5.28 17.61 8.40
CA LEU A 49 4.73 18.63 7.51
C LEU A 49 3.45 19.26 8.09
N SER A 50 2.67 18.50 8.88
CA SER A 50 1.51 19.00 9.59
C SER A 50 1.82 20.15 10.55
N SER A 51 3.01 20.17 11.17
CA SER A 51 3.42 21.28 12.06
C SER A 51 4.02 22.46 11.30
N LEU A 52 4.62 22.23 10.13
CA LEU A 52 5.22 23.28 9.29
C LEU A 52 4.22 23.97 8.36
N CYS A 53 3.22 23.24 7.84
CA CYS A 53 2.26 23.74 6.85
C CYS A 53 1.55 25.05 7.25
N PRO A 54 1.21 25.29 8.53
CA PRO A 54 0.61 26.55 8.95
C PRO A 54 1.57 27.76 8.87
N SER A 55 2.87 27.55 9.08
CA SER A 55 3.86 28.63 9.20
C SER A 55 4.59 28.98 7.89
N ILE A 56 4.55 28.11 6.88
CA ILE A 56 5.21 28.33 5.60
C ILE A 56 4.34 29.11 4.61
N ASN A 57 4.97 29.97 3.81
CA ASN A 57 4.30 30.79 2.80
C ASN A 57 3.87 29.99 1.56
N ALA A 58 3.07 30.60 0.68
CA ALA A 58 2.53 29.95 -0.51
C ALA A 58 3.61 29.42 -1.47
N MET A 59 4.73 30.13 -1.61
CA MET A 59 5.84 29.71 -2.47
C MET A 59 6.52 28.46 -1.90
N ALA A 60 6.77 28.42 -0.59
CA ALA A 60 7.32 27.25 0.10
C ALA A 60 6.37 26.05 0.02
N LYS A 61 5.05 26.26 0.15
CA LYS A 61 4.05 25.18 -0.05
C LYS A 61 4.13 24.59 -1.46
N LYS A 62 4.22 25.43 -2.49
CA LYS A 62 4.38 24.98 -3.88
C LYS A 62 5.68 24.18 -4.06
N ALA A 63 6.79 24.66 -3.49
CA ALA A 63 8.07 23.95 -3.58
C ALA A 63 8.02 22.57 -2.89
N VAL A 64 7.37 22.47 -1.74
CA VAL A 64 7.15 21.21 -1.03
C VAL A 64 6.27 20.26 -1.85
N ALA A 65 5.14 20.75 -2.37
CA ALA A 65 4.25 19.96 -3.22
C ALA A 65 4.98 19.43 -4.47
N PHE A 66 5.78 20.27 -5.12
CA PHE A 66 6.58 19.87 -6.28
C PHE A 66 7.56 18.73 -5.93
N ARG A 67 8.24 18.81 -4.77
CA ARG A 67 9.13 17.73 -4.31
C ARG A 67 8.37 16.41 -4.10
N PHE A 68 7.16 16.46 -3.56
CA PHE A 68 6.31 15.27 -3.45
C PHE A 68 5.94 14.69 -4.82
N CYS A 69 5.55 15.54 -5.77
CA CYS A 69 5.26 15.09 -7.15
C CYS A 69 6.46 14.33 -7.74
N VAL A 70 7.67 14.91 -7.68
CA VAL A 70 8.89 14.25 -8.18
C VAL A 70 9.13 12.89 -7.53
N VAL A 71 8.93 12.78 -6.21
CA VAL A 71 9.09 11.51 -5.48
C VAL A 71 8.01 10.50 -5.89
N PHE A 72 6.75 10.91 -6.01
CA PHE A 72 5.66 10.03 -6.43
C PHE A 72 5.84 9.56 -7.87
N ASP A 73 6.26 10.45 -8.77
CA ASP A 73 6.59 10.09 -10.15
C ASP A 73 7.70 9.04 -10.16
N SER A 74 8.76 9.24 -9.36
CA SER A 74 9.84 8.25 -9.22
C SER A 74 9.32 6.90 -8.72
N MET A 75 8.41 6.89 -7.75
CA MET A 75 7.76 5.66 -7.27
C MET A 75 6.93 4.98 -8.35
N CYS A 76 6.17 5.75 -9.15
CA CYS A 76 5.35 5.23 -10.24
C CYS A 76 6.17 4.68 -11.42
N THR A 77 7.42 5.11 -11.59
CA THR A 77 8.33 4.53 -12.60
C THR A 77 8.96 3.20 -12.16
N LEU A 78 8.81 2.79 -10.89
CA LEU A 78 9.36 1.53 -10.43
C LEU A 78 8.66 0.37 -11.13
N LYS A 79 9.45 -0.58 -11.65
CA LYS A 79 8.91 -1.78 -12.28
C LYS A 79 8.16 -2.60 -11.22
N SER A 80 6.86 -2.83 -11.44
CA SER A 80 6.10 -3.74 -10.61
C SER A 80 6.67 -5.16 -10.74
N PRO A 81 6.90 -5.87 -9.63
CA PRO A 81 7.26 -7.28 -9.66
C PRO A 81 6.03 -8.11 -10.06
N ARG A 82 5.70 -8.13 -11.36
CA ARG A 82 4.70 -8.96 -12.06
C ARG A 82 3.41 -9.26 -11.28
N GLY A 83 2.30 -8.68 -11.73
CA GLY A 83 0.95 -8.93 -11.20
C GLY A 83 0.51 -7.88 -10.17
N TYR A 84 -0.68 -8.09 -9.60
CA TYR A 84 -1.31 -7.23 -8.60
C TYR A 84 -1.35 -7.97 -7.27
N CYS A 85 -0.34 -7.74 -6.43
CA CYS A 85 -0.15 -8.44 -5.18
C CYS A 85 0.67 -7.63 -4.19
N SER A 86 0.74 -8.08 -2.94
CA SER A 86 1.72 -7.58 -1.98
C SER A 86 3.09 -8.24 -2.16
N VAL A 87 4.05 -7.81 -1.33
CA VAL A 87 5.41 -8.36 -1.31
C VAL A 87 5.35 -9.89 -1.17
N GLY A 88 6.17 -10.59 -1.96
CA GLY A 88 6.20 -12.06 -1.95
C GLY A 88 4.99 -12.72 -2.60
N ARG A 89 4.28 -12.03 -3.50
CA ARG A 89 3.03 -12.50 -4.12
C ARG A 89 1.91 -12.78 -3.11
N GLY A 90 1.88 -12.03 -2.00
CA GLY A 90 0.79 -12.11 -1.04
C GLY A 90 -0.47 -11.38 -1.51
N GLY A 91 -1.57 -11.57 -0.77
CA GLY A 91 -2.79 -10.80 -1.02
C GLY A 91 -2.62 -9.29 -0.83
N LEU A 92 -3.40 -8.48 -1.56
CA LEU A 92 -3.41 -7.02 -1.49
C LEU A 92 -3.95 -6.56 -0.12
N PRO A 93 -3.17 -5.79 0.67
CA PRO A 93 -3.56 -5.34 2.02
C PRO A 93 -4.48 -4.11 1.96
N ASN A 94 -5.39 -4.07 0.98
CA ASN A 94 -6.36 -2.99 0.82
C ASN A 94 -7.54 -3.22 1.76
N GLY A 95 -8.12 -2.16 2.35
CA GLY A 95 -9.40 -2.21 3.07
C GLY A 95 -10.50 -2.89 2.26
N LEU A 96 -10.46 -2.76 0.93
CA LEU A 96 -11.32 -3.49 0.02
C LEU A 96 -11.18 -5.00 0.16
N PHE A 97 -9.99 -5.54 0.40
CA PHE A 97 -9.70 -6.97 0.50
C PHE A 97 -9.48 -7.44 1.96
N TRP A 98 -9.70 -6.55 2.94
CA TRP A 98 -9.50 -6.76 4.40
C TRP A 98 -10.55 -7.68 5.07
N THR A 99 -10.84 -8.80 4.44
CA THR A 99 -11.43 -9.98 5.09
C THR A 99 -10.28 -10.96 5.23
N ASP A 100 -10.07 -11.60 6.40
CA ASP A 100 -8.87 -12.36 6.80
C ASP A 100 -7.96 -12.80 5.65
N LEU A 101 -6.64 -12.63 5.74
CA LEU A 101 -5.66 -12.96 4.68
C LEU A 101 -5.76 -14.40 4.12
N SER A 102 -6.56 -15.28 4.75
CA SER A 102 -7.01 -16.60 4.29
C SER A 102 -8.12 -16.55 3.21
N HIS A 103 -8.71 -15.39 2.95
CA HIS A 103 -9.83 -15.25 2.02
C HIS A 103 -9.33 -15.20 0.57
N PRO A 104 -10.00 -15.93 -0.35
CA PRO A 104 -9.55 -16.08 -1.73
C PRO A 104 -9.59 -14.77 -2.55
N TYR A 105 -10.23 -13.72 -2.04
CA TYR A 105 -10.38 -12.43 -2.75
C TYR A 105 -9.16 -11.51 -2.65
N ALA A 106 -8.15 -11.82 -1.84
CA ALA A 106 -7.03 -10.91 -1.65
C ALA A 106 -5.98 -11.01 -2.76
N GLY A 107 -6.05 -12.02 -3.64
CA GLY A 107 -5.00 -12.30 -4.61
C GLY A 107 -3.94 -13.25 -4.07
N PRO A 108 -2.77 -13.37 -4.71
CA PRO A 108 -2.25 -12.52 -5.80
C PRO A 108 -3.07 -12.64 -7.09
N PHE A 109 -3.02 -11.61 -7.93
CA PHE A 109 -3.61 -11.63 -9.27
C PHE A 109 -2.52 -11.47 -10.33
N GLU A 110 -2.52 -12.29 -11.38
CA GLU A 110 -1.57 -12.16 -12.48
C GLU A 110 -2.01 -11.09 -13.48
N THR A 111 -3.33 -10.94 -13.63
CA THR A 111 -3.94 -10.06 -14.63
C THR A 111 -4.86 -9.04 -14.00
N GLU A 112 -5.07 -7.94 -14.73
CA GLU A 112 -6.01 -6.89 -14.33
C GLU A 112 -7.45 -7.42 -14.28
N ALA A 113 -7.80 -8.32 -15.21
CA ALA A 113 -9.10 -8.98 -15.26
C ALA A 113 -9.38 -9.83 -14.01
N GLU A 114 -8.38 -10.56 -13.51
CA GLU A 114 -8.50 -11.32 -12.25
C GLU A 114 -8.75 -10.40 -11.05
N LEU A 115 -8.00 -9.29 -10.96
CA LEU A 115 -8.20 -8.29 -9.92
C LEU A 115 -9.63 -7.71 -9.97
N TYR A 116 -10.10 -7.32 -11.15
CA TYR A 116 -11.45 -6.77 -11.33
C TYR A 116 -12.56 -7.76 -11.00
N SER A 117 -12.41 -9.01 -11.42
CA SER A 117 -13.32 -10.09 -11.06
C SER A 117 -13.43 -10.25 -9.54
N ALA A 118 -12.28 -10.21 -8.83
CA ALA A 118 -12.26 -10.30 -7.38
C ALA A 118 -12.95 -9.11 -6.69
N VAL A 119 -12.76 -7.88 -7.20
CA VAL A 119 -13.45 -6.68 -6.70
C VAL A 119 -14.97 -6.82 -6.82
N VAL A 120 -15.46 -7.20 -8.01
CA VAL A 120 -16.90 -7.34 -8.27
C VAL A 120 -17.49 -8.45 -7.39
N THR A 121 -16.82 -9.60 -7.33
CA THR A 121 -17.28 -10.76 -6.55
C THR A 121 -17.35 -10.42 -5.06
N LYS A 122 -16.34 -9.72 -4.52
CA LYS A 122 -16.34 -9.33 -3.11
C LYS A 122 -17.49 -8.37 -2.77
N TYR A 123 -17.78 -7.40 -3.63
CA TYR A 123 -18.92 -6.51 -3.39
C TYR A 123 -20.26 -7.21 -3.59
N ALA A 124 -20.37 -8.16 -4.52
CA ALA A 124 -21.59 -8.93 -4.75
C ALA A 124 -21.91 -9.86 -3.56
N ALA A 125 -20.88 -10.44 -2.94
CA ALA A 125 -21.00 -11.31 -1.76
C ALA A 125 -21.55 -10.58 -0.52
N ASN A 126 -21.43 -9.24 -0.48
CA ASN A 126 -21.91 -8.42 0.63
C ASN A 126 -23.19 -7.68 0.21
N ALA A 127 -24.35 -8.12 0.72
CA ALA A 127 -25.66 -7.55 0.40
C ALA A 127 -25.74 -5.99 0.40
N PRO A 128 -25.16 -5.25 1.37
CA PRO A 128 -25.22 -3.79 1.37
C PRO A 128 -24.40 -3.13 0.24
N TYR A 129 -23.57 -3.88 -0.49
CA TYR A 129 -22.69 -3.35 -1.53
C TYR A 129 -23.02 -3.84 -2.94
N LYS A 130 -24.18 -4.48 -3.17
CA LYS A 130 -24.62 -4.91 -4.51
C LYS A 130 -24.63 -3.77 -5.54
N GLY A 131 -25.00 -2.56 -5.14
CA GLY A 131 -24.94 -1.38 -6.02
C GLY A 131 -23.50 -1.06 -6.49
N LYS A 132 -22.50 -1.22 -5.62
CA LYS A 132 -21.09 -1.07 -5.99
C LYS A 132 -20.63 -2.19 -6.92
N ALA A 133 -21.06 -3.43 -6.69
CA ALA A 133 -20.75 -4.56 -7.56
C ALA A 133 -21.22 -4.31 -9.00
N ASN A 134 -22.47 -3.84 -9.17
CA ASN A 134 -23.01 -3.50 -10.48
C ASN A 134 -22.24 -2.34 -11.13
N TYR A 135 -21.96 -1.28 -10.37
CA TYR A 135 -21.17 -0.14 -10.86
C TYR A 135 -19.80 -0.59 -11.41
N TYR A 136 -19.04 -1.36 -10.63
CA TYR A 136 -17.73 -1.85 -11.05
C TYR A 136 -17.82 -2.84 -12.21
N ALA A 137 -18.83 -3.72 -12.23
CA ALA A 137 -19.06 -4.61 -13.36
C ALA A 137 -19.34 -3.86 -14.67
N HIS A 138 -19.98 -2.68 -14.62
CA HIS A 138 -20.17 -1.82 -15.78
C HIS A 138 -18.92 -1.03 -16.14
N ALA A 139 -18.26 -0.41 -15.16
CA ALA A 139 -17.05 0.39 -15.40
C ALA A 139 -15.93 -0.43 -16.04
N PHE A 140 -15.73 -1.67 -15.58
CA PHE A 140 -14.67 -2.54 -16.10
C PHE A 140 -15.00 -3.18 -17.45
N LYS A 141 -16.26 -3.22 -17.87
CA LYS A 141 -16.65 -3.70 -19.22
C LYS A 141 -16.19 -2.79 -20.35
N GLY A 142 -15.94 -1.50 -20.09
CA GLY A 142 -15.46 -0.55 -21.09
C GLY A 142 -13.94 -0.39 -21.14
N SER A 143 -13.20 -1.19 -20.37
CA SER A 143 -11.75 -1.06 -20.18
C SER A 143 -10.93 -2.10 -20.96
N PHE A 144 -11.57 -2.91 -21.81
CA PHE A 144 -10.97 -3.97 -22.62
C PHE A 144 -11.39 -3.85 -24.09
#